data_AF-B5IFM3-F1
#
_entry.id   AF-B5IFM3-F1
#
_cell.length_a   1.000
_cell.length_b   1.000
_cell.length_c   1.000
_cell.angle_alpha   90.00
_cell.angle_beta   90.00
_cell.angle_gamma   90.00
#
_symmetry.space_group_name_H-M   'P 1'
#
loop_
_entity.id
_entity.type
_entity.pdbx_description
1 polymer ?
#
loop_
_entity_poly.entity_id
_entity_poly.type
_entity_poly.pdbx_seq_one_letter_code
_entity_poly.pdbx_strand_id
1 'polypeptide(L)'
;MTEKEIEQPKGISVLSILYILGGIFWLIYPIFYMYWLGVYYKEIEGYIPWASWMFNSVCCWIGSIIIAGLYFGIAAGLKKGMPGAWVWAIIFAIIGLFNVPIGTIISIIILIYLFTPNVRKWFEQGAKKQQKEMEKMQKEQKFQQMQEEERKRKEYEEFQEYLKQKEEKEKQNKQ
;
A
#
# COMPACT_ATOMS: atom_id res chain seq x y z
N MET A 1 -30.77 -1.38 -8.89
CA MET A 1 -30.53 0.01 -8.48
C MET A 1 -29.11 0.36 -8.88
N THR A 2 -28.93 1.23 -9.86
CA THR A 2 -27.62 1.74 -10.25
C THR A 2 -27.03 2.49 -9.05
N GLU A 3 -25.97 1.94 -8.48
CA GLU A 3 -25.19 2.56 -7.41
C GLU A 3 -24.66 3.87 -8.00
N LYS A 4 -25.33 5.01 -7.71
CA LYS A 4 -24.84 6.33 -8.10
C LYS A 4 -23.45 6.46 -7.50
N GLU A 5 -22.42 6.41 -8.33
CA GLU A 5 -21.06 6.74 -7.91
C GLU A 5 -21.13 8.12 -7.27
N ILE A 6 -20.92 8.19 -5.96
CA ILE A 6 -20.87 9.47 -5.27
C ILE A 6 -19.68 10.21 -5.84
N GLU A 7 -19.90 11.42 -6.34
CA GLU A 7 -18.81 12.24 -6.85
C GLU A 7 -17.80 12.48 -5.72
N GLN A 8 -16.50 12.32 -6.03
CA GLN A 8 -15.45 12.43 -5.02
C GLN A 8 -15.60 13.76 -4.25
N PRO A 9 -15.77 13.73 -2.91
CA PRO A 9 -15.96 14.96 -2.16
C PRO A 9 -14.71 15.83 -2.29
N LYS A 10 -14.89 17.12 -2.61
CA LYS A 10 -13.79 18.07 -2.83
C LYS A 10 -12.75 18.04 -1.71
N GLY A 11 -13.16 17.79 -0.46
CA GLY A 11 -12.27 17.63 0.69
C GLY A 11 -11.21 16.53 0.51
N ILE A 12 -11.54 15.40 -0.12
CA ILE A 12 -10.58 14.32 -0.37
C ILE A 12 -9.54 14.70 -1.41
N SER A 13 -9.95 15.48 -2.42
CA SER A 13 -9.00 16.00 -3.41
C SER A 13 -7.99 16.95 -2.76
N VAL A 14 -8.46 17.85 -1.89
CA VAL A 14 -7.59 18.75 -1.11
C VAL A 14 -6.65 17.96 -0.20
N LEU A 15 -7.17 16.99 0.56
CA LEU A 15 -6.39 16.08 1.39
C LEU A 15 -5.30 15.37 0.58
N SER A 16 -5.66 14.79 -0.56
CA SER A 16 -4.71 14.07 -1.41
C SER A 16 -3.60 14.98 -1.94
N ILE A 17 -3.93 16.22 -2.33
CA ILE A 17 -2.93 17.23 -2.73
C ILE A 17 -2.00 17.56 -1.56
N LEU A 18 -2.51 17.74 -0.34
CA LEU A 18 -1.69 18.01 0.83
C LEU A 18 -0.69 16.86 1.11
N TYR A 19 -1.13 15.61 0.98
CA TYR A 19 -0.22 14.46 1.12
C TYR A 19 0.81 14.38 0.00
N ILE A 20 0.45 14.71 -1.24
CA ILE A 20 1.40 14.77 -2.37
C ILE A 20 2.45 15.85 -2.12
N LEU A 21 2.03 17.05 -1.70
CA LEU A 21 2.95 18.12 -1.34
C LEU A 21 3.87 17.70 -0.20
N GLY A 22 3.34 17.07 0.84
CA GLY A 22 4.13 16.50 1.93
C GLY A 22 5.19 15.49 1.45
N GLY A 23 4.80 14.58 0.56
CA GLY A 23 5.73 13.63 -0.07
C GLY A 23 6.84 14.32 -0.88
N ILE A 24 6.50 15.37 -1.63
CA ILE A 24 7.48 16.17 -2.37
C ILE A 24 8.45 16.88 -1.41
N PHE A 25 7.96 17.47 -0.32
CA PHE A 25 8.82 18.07 0.69
C PHE A 25 9.81 17.06 1.28
N TRP A 26 9.38 15.83 1.53
CA TRP A 26 10.27 14.76 1.96
C TRP A 26 11.35 14.40 0.94
N LEU A 27 11.06 14.47 -0.36
CA LEU A 27 12.06 14.23 -1.41
C LEU A 27 13.06 15.39 -1.55
N ILE A 28 12.64 16.62 -1.25
CA ILE A 28 13.51 17.79 -1.31
C ILE A 28 14.37 17.89 -0.03
N TYR A 29 13.89 17.40 1.11
CA TYR A 29 14.57 17.47 2.40
C TYR A 29 16.02 16.95 2.40
N PRO A 30 16.36 15.80 1.79
CA PRO A 30 17.74 15.33 1.67
C PRO A 30 18.69 16.34 1.03
N ILE A 31 18.24 17.12 0.04
CA ILE A 31 19.07 18.12 -0.64
C ILE A 31 19.47 19.23 0.33
N PHE A 32 18.50 19.75 1.08
CA PHE A 32 18.75 20.75 2.11
C PHE A 32 19.61 20.20 3.26
N TYR A 33 19.34 18.96 3.69
CA TYR A 33 20.11 18.30 4.73
C TYR A 33 21.58 18.10 4.31
N MET A 34 21.84 17.65 3.08
CA MET A 34 23.19 17.49 2.55
C MET A 34 23.97 18.80 2.51
N TYR A 35 23.31 19.88 2.06
CA TYR A 35 23.90 21.22 2.04
C TYR A 35 24.25 21.68 3.46
N TRP A 36 23.30 21.58 4.40
CA TRP A 36 23.49 22.01 5.78
C TRP A 36 24.56 21.20 6.51
N LEU A 37 24.56 19.87 6.31
CA LEU A 37 25.56 18.97 6.86
C LEU A 37 26.98 19.28 6.34
N GLY A 38 27.10 19.64 5.06
CA GLY A 38 28.38 20.05 4.46
C GLY A 38 28.93 21.35 5.06
N VAL A 39 28.06 22.33 5.29
CA VAL A 39 28.43 23.59 6.00
C VAL A 39 28.86 23.28 7.43
N TYR A 40 28.08 22.47 8.15
CA TYR A 40 28.36 22.09 9.54
C TYR A 40 29.72 21.39 9.71
N TYR A 41 30.04 20.40 8.87
CA TYR A 41 31.35 19.73 8.92
C TYR A 41 32.51 20.68 8.61
N LYS A 42 32.35 21.54 7.61
CA LYS A 42 33.39 22.52 7.25
C LYS A 42 33.66 23.50 8.39
N GLU A 43 32.63 23.88 9.14
CA GLU A 43 32.76 24.84 10.25
C GLU A 43 33.38 24.22 11.51
N ILE A 44 33.09 22.94 11.80
CA ILE A 44 33.62 22.27 13.00
C ILE A 44 34.98 21.60 12.76
N GLU A 45 35.13 20.87 11.64
CA GLU A 45 36.31 20.05 11.38
C GLU A 45 37.29 20.72 10.42
N GLY A 46 36.90 21.81 9.75
CA GLY A 46 37.74 22.52 8.78
C GLY A 46 37.89 21.82 7.41
N TYR A 47 37.38 20.58 7.28
CA TYR A 47 37.31 19.83 6.03
C TYR A 47 36.01 19.02 5.96
N ILE A 48 35.70 18.44 4.80
CA ILE A 48 34.52 17.61 4.61
C ILE A 48 34.95 16.14 4.68
N PRO A 49 34.54 15.38 5.72
CA PRO A 49 34.80 13.94 5.79
C PRO A 49 33.91 13.22 4.77
N TRP A 50 34.41 13.05 3.55
CA TRP A 50 33.65 12.54 2.39
C TRP A 50 32.95 11.20 2.66
N ALA A 51 33.58 10.29 3.40
CA ALA A 51 33.00 8.99 3.71
C ALA A 51 31.75 9.08 4.59
N SER A 52 31.81 9.83 5.71
CA SER A 52 30.66 10.00 6.61
C SER A 52 29.59 10.90 6.01
N TRP A 53 29.98 11.92 5.24
CA TRP A 53 29.05 12.77 4.51
C TRP A 53 28.24 11.98 3.49
N MET A 54 28.89 11.16 2.64
CA MET A 54 28.20 10.31 1.66
C MET A 54 27.31 9.25 2.33
N PHE A 55 27.79 8.61 3.39
CA PHE A 55 27.01 7.59 4.10
C PHE A 55 25.73 8.17 4.74
N ASN A 56 25.85 9.30 5.45
CA ASN A 56 24.70 10.01 6.02
C ASN A 56 23.73 10.47 4.93
N SER A 57 24.26 10.94 3.80
CA SER A 57 23.45 11.37 2.67
C SER A 57 22.63 10.22 2.10
N VAL A 58 23.26 9.08 1.79
CA VAL A 58 22.58 7.90 1.26
C VAL A 58 21.51 7.39 2.23
N CYS A 59 21.83 7.32 3.53
CA CYS A 59 20.88 6.92 4.56
C CYS A 59 19.65 7.85 4.61
N CYS A 60 19.88 9.17 4.53
CA CYS A 60 18.83 10.18 4.50
C CYS A 60 17.93 10.06 3.26
N TRP A 61 18.52 9.80 2.08
CA TRP A 61 17.77 9.57 0.84
C TRP A 61 16.89 8.34 0.91
N ILE A 62 17.42 7.21 1.40
CA ILE A 62 16.64 5.96 1.55
C ILE A 62 15.44 6.19 2.48
N GLY A 63 15.66 6.79 3.65
CA GLY A 63 14.58 7.10 4.60
C GLY A 63 13.53 8.03 3.98
N SER A 64 13.99 9.06 3.26
CA SER A 64 13.10 10.03 2.63
C SER A 64 12.26 9.43 1.49
N ILE A 65 12.83 8.52 0.69
CA ILE A 65 12.09 7.81 -0.37
C ILE A 65 11.00 6.92 0.23
N ILE A 66 11.32 6.18 1.30
CA ILE A 66 10.35 5.31 1.99
C ILE A 66 9.19 6.14 2.53
N ILE A 67 9.50 7.25 3.21
CA ILE A 67 8.47 8.13 3.78
C ILE A 67 7.65 8.79 2.66
N ALA A 68 8.29 9.33 1.62
CA ALA A 68 7.57 9.91 0.47
C ALA A 68 6.65 8.89 -0.20
N GLY A 69 7.09 7.64 -0.35
CA GLY A 69 6.27 6.53 -0.85
C GLY A 69 5.02 6.29 0.00
N LEU A 70 5.13 6.35 1.33
CA LEU A 70 3.98 6.26 2.23
C LEU A 70 3.00 7.42 2.04
N TYR A 71 3.50 8.66 1.91
CA TYR A 71 2.66 9.84 1.64
C TYR A 71 1.91 9.71 0.32
N PHE A 72 2.58 9.27 -0.76
CA PHE A 72 1.93 9.02 -2.05
C PHE A 72 0.93 7.85 -2.00
N GLY A 73 1.26 6.79 -1.26
CA GLY A 73 0.37 5.66 -1.02
C GLY A 73 -0.93 6.08 -0.31
N ILE A 74 -0.81 6.91 0.74
CA ILE A 74 -1.96 7.50 1.44
C ILE A 74 -2.75 8.38 0.48
N ALA A 75 -2.10 9.28 -0.27
CA ALA A 75 -2.78 10.15 -1.23
C ALA A 75 -3.59 9.37 -2.28
N ALA A 76 -3.04 8.28 -2.82
CA ALA A 76 -3.72 7.40 -3.77
C ALA A 76 -4.85 6.59 -3.10
N GLY A 77 -4.62 6.09 -1.88
CA GLY A 77 -5.61 5.36 -1.11
C GLY A 77 -6.82 6.21 -0.69
N LEU A 78 -6.59 7.49 -0.36
CA LEU A 78 -7.64 8.47 -0.08
C LEU A 78 -8.52 8.69 -1.32
N LYS A 79 -7.91 8.88 -2.50
CA LYS A 79 -8.66 9.02 -3.78
C LYS A 79 -9.50 7.79 -4.10
N LYS A 80 -9.02 6.59 -3.77
CA LYS A 80 -9.75 5.32 -3.96
C LYS A 80 -10.80 5.02 -2.88
N GLY A 81 -10.89 5.84 -1.83
CA GLY A 81 -11.81 5.60 -0.71
C GLY A 81 -11.44 4.37 0.11
N MET A 82 -10.15 4.01 0.15
CA MET A 82 -9.71 2.84 0.91
C MET A 82 -9.83 3.12 2.41
N PRO A 83 -10.55 2.31 3.20
CA PRO A 83 -10.71 2.53 4.64
C PRO A 83 -9.37 2.49 5.39
N GLY A 84 -8.41 1.68 4.91
CA GLY A 84 -7.05 1.67 5.47
C GLY A 84 -6.31 3.01 5.29
N ALA A 85 -6.49 3.69 4.16
CA ALA A 85 -5.84 4.98 3.91
C ALA A 85 -6.38 6.09 4.82
N TRP A 86 -7.65 5.99 5.23
CA TRP A 86 -8.24 6.89 6.22
C TRP A 86 -7.55 6.75 7.59
N VAL A 87 -7.34 5.52 8.06
CA VAL A 87 -6.65 5.25 9.34
C VAL A 87 -5.21 5.74 9.28
N TRP A 88 -4.48 5.41 8.21
CA TRP A 88 -3.10 5.89 8.03
C TRP A 88 -3.02 7.41 7.98
N ALA A 89 -3.97 8.07 7.31
CA ALA A 89 -4.01 9.53 7.28
C ALA A 89 -4.19 10.14 8.68
N ILE A 90 -5.05 9.56 9.52
CA ILE A 90 -5.22 10.00 10.92
C ILE A 90 -3.91 9.84 11.71
N ILE A 91 -3.26 8.69 11.61
CA ILE A 91 -1.99 8.42 12.32
C ILE A 91 -0.93 9.44 11.92
N PHE A 92 -0.73 9.66 10.62
CA PHE A 92 0.24 10.63 10.11
C PHE A 92 -0.10 12.06 10.50
N ALA A 93 -1.39 12.43 10.53
CA ALA A 93 -1.81 13.73 11.00
C ALA A 93 -1.47 13.93 12.49
N ILE A 94 -1.69 12.92 13.34
CA ILE A 94 -1.32 12.97 14.75
C ILE A 94 0.19 13.12 14.92
N ILE A 95 0.99 12.34 14.20
CA ILE A 95 2.47 12.46 14.22
C ILE A 95 2.89 13.86 13.77
N GLY A 96 2.26 14.40 12.72
CA GLY A 96 2.56 15.73 12.20
C GLY A 96 2.24 16.87 13.17
N LEU A 97 1.37 16.67 14.18
CA LEU A 97 1.11 17.68 15.22
C LEU A 97 2.36 18.01 16.05
N PHE A 98 3.29 17.06 16.19
CA PHE A 98 4.56 17.28 16.89
C PHE A 98 5.59 18.07 16.06
N ASN A 99 5.38 18.23 14.75
CA ASN A 99 6.25 19.01 13.86
C ASN A 99 5.79 20.48 13.79
N VAL A 100 6.19 21.28 14.77
CA VAL A 100 5.82 22.70 14.90
C VAL A 100 6.75 23.60 14.07
N PRO A 101 6.26 24.66 13.39
CA PRO A 101 4.87 25.16 13.33
C PRO A 101 4.08 24.73 12.07
N ILE A 102 4.75 24.42 10.96
CA ILE A 102 4.09 24.18 9.67
C ILE A 102 3.36 22.83 9.65
N GLY A 103 3.96 21.78 10.22
CA GLY A 103 3.38 20.44 10.27
C GLY A 103 2.08 20.40 11.07
N THR A 104 2.05 21.12 12.19
CA THR A 104 0.87 21.22 13.05
C THR A 104 -0.34 21.83 12.33
N ILE A 105 -0.16 22.93 11.58
CA ILE A 105 -1.26 23.57 10.84
C ILE A 105 -1.83 22.62 9.78
N ILE A 106 -0.96 21.96 9.00
CA ILE A 106 -1.37 21.01 7.97
C ILE A 106 -2.09 19.81 8.60
N SER A 107 -1.58 19.28 9.72
CA SER A 107 -2.20 18.19 10.46
C SER A 107 -3.61 18.52 10.97
N ILE A 108 -3.82 19.72 11.52
CA ILE A 108 -5.14 20.15 11.98
C ILE A 108 -6.12 20.22 10.81
N ILE A 109 -5.70 20.80 9.67
CA ILE A 109 -6.52 20.86 8.45
C ILE A 109 -6.91 19.45 8.00
N ILE A 110 -5.93 18.53 7.93
CA ILE A 110 -6.17 17.13 7.53
C ILE A 110 -7.21 16.47 8.44
N LEU A 111 -7.07 16.62 9.76
CA LEU A 111 -8.02 16.05 10.72
C LEU A 111 -9.43 16.59 10.53
N ILE A 112 -9.59 17.92 10.40
CA ILE A 112 -10.91 18.55 10.19
C ILE A 112 -11.59 17.99 8.94
N TYR A 113 -10.85 17.90 7.83
CA TYR A 113 -11.40 17.37 6.58
C TYR A 113 -11.71 15.87 6.67
N LEU A 114 -10.89 15.08 7.37
CA LEU A 114 -11.08 13.64 7.52
C LEU A 114 -12.33 13.27 8.34
N PHE A 115 -12.71 14.08 9.33
CA PHE A 115 -13.91 13.87 10.15
C PHE A 115 -15.19 14.48 9.55
N THR A 116 -15.10 15.08 8.36
CA THR A 116 -16.29 15.61 7.67
C THR A 116 -17.24 14.47 7.26
N PRO A 117 -18.56 14.57 7.48
CA PRO A 117 -19.51 13.47 7.24
C PRO A 117 -19.54 12.98 5.79
N ASN A 118 -19.27 13.86 4.82
CA ASN A 118 -19.19 13.48 3.40
C ASN A 118 -17.99 12.57 3.10
N VAL A 119 -16.87 12.79 3.79
CA VAL A 119 -15.64 12.00 3.65
C VAL A 119 -15.83 10.62 4.27
N ARG A 120 -16.48 10.54 5.43
CA ARG A 120 -16.81 9.26 6.08
C ARG A 120 -17.67 8.36 5.18
N LYS A 121 -18.72 8.92 4.57
CA LYS A 121 -19.59 8.17 3.63
C LYS A 121 -18.83 7.62 2.42
N TRP A 122 -17.86 8.38 1.91
CA TRP A 122 -16.98 7.95 0.83
C TRP A 122 -16.16 6.71 1.21
N PHE A 123 -15.57 6.69 2.40
CA PHE A 123 -14.82 5.53 2.88
C PHE A 123 -15.71 4.32 3.19
N GLU A 124 -16.94 4.53 3.68
CA GLU A 124 -17.90 3.44 3.90
C GLU A 124 -18.31 2.75 2.57
N GLN A 125 -18.45 3.52 1.49
CA GLN A 125 -18.70 2.96 0.16
C GLN A 125 -17.48 2.25 -0.43
N GLY A 126 -16.30 2.86 -0.30
CA GLY A 126 -15.04 2.23 -0.71
C GLY A 126 -14.80 0.90 0.01
N ALA A 127 -15.10 0.83 1.31
CA ALA A 127 -15.05 -0.41 2.08
C ALA A 127 -16.00 -1.49 1.55
N LYS A 128 -17.26 -1.13 1.22
CA LYS A 128 -18.22 -2.06 0.62
C LYS A 128 -17.77 -2.57 -0.75
N LYS A 129 -17.19 -1.69 -1.59
CA LYS A 129 -16.65 -2.07 -2.90
C LYS A 129 -15.50 -3.07 -2.74
N GLN A 130 -14.56 -2.79 -1.84
CA GLN A 130 -13.45 -3.70 -1.54
C GLN A 130 -13.93 -5.05 -1.01
N GLN A 131 -14.93 -5.06 -0.13
CA GLN A 131 -15.50 -6.31 0.38
C GLN A 131 -16.12 -7.16 -0.76
N LYS A 132 -16.90 -6.55 -1.66
CA LYS A 132 -17.46 -7.23 -2.83
C LYS A 132 -16.36 -7.79 -3.75
N GLU A 133 -15.29 -7.03 -3.99
CA GLU A 133 -14.15 -7.48 -4.80
C GLU A 133 -13.41 -8.64 -4.14
N MET A 134 -13.20 -8.60 -2.81
CA MET A 134 -12.59 -9.72 -2.08
C MET A 134 -13.46 -10.98 -2.09
N GLU A 135 -14.78 -10.84 -1.92
CA GLU A 135 -15.71 -11.98 -2.02
C GLU A 135 -15.69 -12.59 -3.43
N LYS A 136 -15.58 -11.76 -4.47
CA LYS A 136 -15.45 -12.24 -5.86
C LYS A 136 -14.15 -13.00 -6.06
N MET A 137 -13.01 -12.46 -5.61
CA MET A 137 -11.71 -13.14 -5.68
C MET A 137 -11.70 -14.45 -4.90
N GLN A 138 -12.30 -14.49 -3.71
CA GLN A 138 -12.43 -15.73 -2.93
C GLN A 138 -13.29 -16.78 -3.64
N LYS A 139 -14.38 -16.37 -4.30
CA LYS A 139 -15.21 -17.28 -5.10
C LYS A 139 -14.45 -17.81 -6.31
N GLU A 140 -13.72 -16.94 -7.02
CA GLU A 140 -12.87 -17.34 -8.15
C GLU A 140 -11.76 -18.31 -7.71
N GLN A 141 -11.09 -18.04 -6.58
CA GLN A 141 -10.09 -18.95 -6.01
C GLN A 141 -10.69 -20.30 -5.61
N LYS A 142 -11.86 -20.32 -4.95
CA LYS A 142 -12.55 -21.57 -4.62
C LYS A 142 -12.98 -22.34 -5.86
N PHE A 143 -13.43 -21.65 -6.90
CA PHE A 143 -13.79 -22.27 -8.17
C PHE A 143 -12.57 -22.89 -8.86
N GLN A 144 -11.43 -22.18 -8.87
CA GLN A 144 -10.16 -22.72 -9.39
C GLN A 144 -9.69 -23.94 -8.58
N GLN A 145 -9.81 -23.91 -7.26
CA GLN A 145 -9.48 -25.05 -6.39
C GLN A 145 -10.38 -26.26 -6.69
N MET A 146 -11.69 -26.07 -6.84
CA MET A 146 -12.61 -27.16 -7.21
C MET A 146 -12.26 -27.75 -8.58
N GLN A 147 -11.95 -26.91 -9.58
CA GLN A 147 -11.53 -27.40 -10.89
C GLN A 147 -10.21 -28.17 -10.84
N GLU A 148 -9.25 -27.70 -10.04
CA GLU A 148 -7.98 -28.40 -9.84
C GLU A 148 -8.17 -29.74 -9.11
N GLU A 149 -9.05 -29.80 -8.11
CA GLU A 149 -9.41 -31.04 -7.42
C GLU A 149 -10.16 -32.03 -8.33
N GLU A 150 -11.11 -31.57 -9.14
CA GLU A 150 -11.79 -32.41 -10.13
C GLU A 150 -10.81 -32.97 -11.16
N ARG A 151 -9.85 -32.15 -11.62
CA ARG A 151 -8.80 -32.61 -12.52
C ARG A 151 -7.96 -33.70 -11.86
N LYS A 152 -7.50 -33.50 -10.62
CA LYS A 152 -6.73 -34.50 -9.87
C LYS A 152 -7.51 -35.78 -9.61
N ARG A 153 -8.82 -35.70 -9.35
CA ARG A 153 -9.69 -36.89 -9.20
C ARG A 153 -9.76 -37.70 -10.49
N LYS A 154 -9.96 -37.06 -11.65
CA LYS A 154 -9.97 -37.74 -12.94
C LYS A 154 -8.62 -38.41 -13.25
N GLU A 155 -7.52 -37.70 -13.02
CA GLU A 155 -6.16 -38.25 -13.18
C GLU A 155 -5.93 -39.48 -12.26
N TYR A 156 -6.46 -39.45 -11.04
CA TYR A 156 -6.39 -40.59 -10.11
C TYR A 156 -7.25 -41.77 -10.54
N GLU A 157 -8.47 -41.53 -11.06
CA GLU A 157 -9.36 -42.57 -11.59
C GLU A 157 -8.75 -43.25 -12.82
N GLU A 158 -8.21 -42.47 -13.76
CA GLU A 158 -7.47 -42.99 -14.94
C GLU A 158 -6.26 -43.83 -14.52
N PHE A 159 -5.51 -43.37 -13.50
CA PHE A 159 -4.37 -44.12 -12.97
C PHE A 159 -4.78 -45.45 -12.32
N GLN A 160 -5.90 -45.48 -11.58
CA GLN A 160 -6.43 -46.70 -10.98
C GLN A 160 -6.92 -47.70 -12.05
N GLU A 161 -7.58 -47.22 -13.10
CA GLU A 161 -8.01 -48.06 -14.22
C GLU A 161 -6.81 -48.67 -14.96
N TYR A 162 -5.76 -47.88 -15.18
CA TYR A 162 -4.49 -48.36 -15.73
C TYR A 162 -3.86 -49.47 -14.87
N LEU A 163 -3.84 -49.32 -13.54
CA LEU A 163 -3.32 -50.35 -12.64
C LEU A 163 -4.12 -51.65 -12.73
N LYS A 164 -5.46 -51.57 -12.76
CA LYS A 164 -6.33 -52.76 -12.90
C LYS A 164 -6.07 -53.50 -14.21
N GLN A 165 -6.00 -52.78 -15.33
CA GLN A 165 -5.70 -53.40 -16.63
C GLN A 165 -4.32 -54.06 -16.65
N LYS A 166 -3.33 -53.48 -15.96
CA LYS A 166 -1.99 -54.07 -15.85
C LYS A 166 -2.01 -55.37 -15.05
N GLU A 167 -2.72 -55.41 -13.92
CA GLU A 167 -2.87 -56.64 -13.12
C GLU A 167 -3.59 -57.76 -13.87
N GLU A 168 -4.63 -57.46 -14.64
CA GLU A 168 -5.34 -58.44 -15.47
C GLU A 168 -4.43 -59.05 -16.54
N LYS A 169 -3.64 -58.22 -17.23
CA LYS A 169 -2.64 -58.68 -18.21
C LYS A 169 -1.56 -59.55 -17.57
N GLU A 170 -1.09 -59.21 -16.38
CA GLU A 170 -0.10 -60.02 -15.65
C GLU A 170 -0.66 -61.37 -15.20
N LYS A 171 -1.95 -61.45 -14.84
CA LYS A 171 -2.60 -62.72 -14.48
C LYS A 171 -2.79 -63.62 -15.70
N GLN A 172 -3.16 -63.07 -16.85
CA GLN A 172 -3.31 -63.84 -18.09
C GLN A 172 -1.99 -64.41 -18.61
N ASN A 173 -0.86 -63.71 -18.42
CA ASN A 173 0.47 -64.22 -18.82
C ASN A 173 1.06 -65.29 -17.87
N LYS A 174 0.42 -65.58 -16.73
CA LYS A 174 0.89 -66.59 -15.76
C LYS A 174 0.10 -67.90 -15.83
N GLN A 175 -0.89 -68.01 -16.70
CA GLN A 175 -1.61 -69.24 -17.05
C GLN A 175 -1.09 -69.78 -18.38
#